data_AF-A0A552E229-F1
#
_entry.id   AF-A0A552E229-F1
#
_cell.length_a   1.000
_cell.length_b   1.000
_cell.length_c   1.000
_cell.angle_alpha   90.00
_cell.angle_beta   90.00
_cell.angle_gamma   90.00
#
_symmetry.space_group_name_H-M   'P 1'
#
loop_
_entity.id
_entity.type
_entity.pdbx_description
1 polymer ?
#
loop_
_entity_poly.entity_id
_entity_poly.type
_entity_poly.pdbx_seq_one_letter_code
_entity_poly.pdbx_strand_id
1 'polypeptide(L)'
;MNKILANCISLGIGLGIIGVTLPAQAASFQGLGFLPGGSFSRSFAQGVSADGSVVVGESSSVNSPAEAFRWTQQTGMVGLGDLSGGRFSSGAQGVSADGSVIVSRWKSLNNQSI
;
A
#
# COMPACT_ATOMS: atom_id res chain seq x y z
N MET A 1 -34.93 2.37 2.59
CA MET A 1 -34.30 3.68 2.34
C MET A 1 -32.79 3.45 2.50
N ASN A 2 -31.99 3.23 1.45
CA ASN A 2 -31.76 4.03 0.26
C ASN A 2 -31.30 3.21 -0.97
N LYS A 3 -31.98 3.45 -2.12
CA LYS A 3 -31.48 3.61 -3.51
C LYS A 3 -30.55 2.50 -4.06
N ILE A 4 -31.00 1.51 -4.85
CA ILE A 4 -31.44 1.49 -6.27
C ILE A 4 -30.35 1.96 -7.27
N LEU A 5 -30.01 1.05 -8.22
CA LEU A 5 -29.22 1.14 -9.48
C LEU A 5 -27.69 0.95 -9.35
N ALA A 6 -26.99 0.13 -10.15
CA ALA A 6 -27.25 -0.32 -11.52
C ALA A 6 -26.74 -1.75 -11.77
N ASN A 7 -27.62 -2.53 -12.41
CA ASN A 7 -27.36 -3.79 -13.08
C ASN A 7 -26.95 -3.45 -14.52
N CYS A 8 -25.75 -3.83 -14.97
CA CYS A 8 -25.35 -3.71 -16.38
C CYS A 8 -24.87 -5.08 -16.87
N ILE A 9 -25.82 -5.90 -17.34
CA ILE A 9 -25.55 -7.07 -18.17
C ILE A 9 -25.42 -6.55 -19.60
N SER A 10 -24.20 -6.44 -20.13
CA SER A 10 -23.96 -6.09 -21.53
C SER A 10 -24.03 -7.35 -22.40
N LEU A 11 -25.12 -7.49 -23.15
CA LEU A 11 -25.22 -8.38 -24.31
C LEU A 11 -25.50 -7.48 -25.53
N GLY A 12 -24.57 -7.45 -26.47
CA GLY A 12 -24.71 -6.66 -27.70
C GLY A 12 -23.63 -6.98 -28.71
N ILE A 13 -23.86 -8.01 -29.52
CA ILE A 13 -23.19 -8.22 -30.81
C ILE A 13 -23.86 -7.26 -31.80
N GLY A 14 -23.10 -6.43 -32.51
CA GLY A 14 -23.68 -5.62 -33.59
C GLY A 14 -22.72 -4.60 -34.20
N LEU A 15 -22.37 -4.81 -35.47
CA LEU A 15 -21.63 -3.90 -36.33
C LEU A 15 -22.22 -2.47 -36.34
N GLY A 16 -21.35 -1.47 -36.27
CA GLY A 16 -21.67 -0.06 -36.45
C GLY A 16 -21.51 0.73 -35.15
N ILE A 17 -20.47 1.56 -35.11
CA ILE A 17 -20.08 2.47 -34.02
C ILE A 17 -21.25 3.18 -33.31
N ILE A 18 -21.87 2.51 -32.35
CA ILE A 18 -22.63 3.17 -31.27
C ILE A 18 -21.55 3.64 -30.29
N GLY A 19 -21.39 4.95 -30.16
CA GLY A 19 -20.52 5.55 -29.16
C GLY A 19 -20.98 5.14 -27.76
N VAL A 20 -20.46 4.02 -27.27
CA VAL A 20 -20.61 3.61 -25.88
C VAL A 20 -19.75 4.56 -25.06
N THR A 21 -20.38 5.58 -24.49
CA THR A 21 -19.74 6.41 -23.47
C THR A 21 -19.70 5.58 -22.18
N LEU A 22 -18.53 5.01 -21.89
CA LEU A 22 -18.30 4.44 -20.57
C LEU A 22 -18.30 5.61 -19.58
N PRO A 23 -19.14 5.61 -18.53
CA PRO A 23 -19.03 6.62 -17.50
C PRO A 23 -17.61 6.57 -16.95
N ALA A 24 -16.90 7.69 -16.98
CA ALA A 24 -15.58 7.77 -16.37
C ALA A 24 -15.74 7.40 -14.90
N GLN A 25 -15.02 6.35 -14.47
CA GLN A 25 -15.10 5.88 -13.10
C GLN A 25 -14.56 7.00 -12.19
N ALA A 26 -15.38 7.44 -11.24
CA ALA A 26 -14.98 8.52 -10.33
C ALA A 26 -13.69 8.12 -9.61
N ALA A 27 -12.68 9.00 -9.64
CA ALA A 27 -11.45 8.77 -8.89
C ALA A 27 -11.78 8.67 -7.39
N SER A 28 -11.19 7.68 -6.72
CA SER A 28 -11.31 7.49 -5.28
C SER A 28 -9.92 7.40 -4.65
N PHE A 29 -9.84 7.74 -3.36
CA PHE A 29 -8.63 7.59 -2.58
C PHE A 29 -8.87 6.53 -1.50
N GLN A 30 -8.05 5.49 -1.50
CA GLN A 30 -8.06 4.47 -0.47
C GLN A 30 -6.90 4.70 0.48
N GLY A 31 -7.20 5.02 1.74
CA GLY A 31 -6.19 5.00 2.79
C GLY A 31 -5.66 3.58 3.02
N LEU A 32 -4.34 3.42 3.10
CA LEU A 32 -3.71 2.10 3.29
C LEU A 32 -3.88 1.56 4.72
N GLY A 33 -4.12 2.45 5.69
CA GLY A 33 -4.27 2.14 7.11
C GLY A 33 -2.96 2.24 7.89
N PHE A 34 -2.82 1.36 8.88
CA PHE A 34 -1.67 1.28 9.79
C PHE A 34 -1.28 -0.19 10.00
N LEU A 35 -0.07 -0.42 10.48
CA LEU A 35 0.33 -1.76 10.92
C LEU A 35 -0.59 -2.29 12.04
N PRO A 36 -1.07 -3.54 11.95
CA PRO A 36 -1.85 -4.17 13.00
C PRO A 36 -1.08 -4.29 14.33
N GLY A 37 -1.80 -4.29 15.46
CA GLY A 37 -1.22 -4.60 16.78
C GLY A 37 -0.61 -3.42 17.55
N GLY A 38 -0.61 -2.21 16.98
CA GLY A 38 -0.10 -1.00 17.63
C GLY A 38 -1.13 0.11 17.80
N SER A 39 -0.87 1.06 18.71
CA SER A 39 -1.64 2.30 18.82
C SER A 39 -1.33 3.19 17.61
N PHE A 40 -2.33 3.45 16.78
CA PHE A 40 -2.18 4.19 15.52
C PHE A 40 -1.62 5.60 15.75
N SER A 41 -0.54 5.97 15.06
CA SER A 41 0.03 7.32 15.11
C SER A 41 0.19 7.93 13.72
N ARG A 42 1.02 7.32 12.86
CA ARG A 42 1.27 7.81 11.50
C ARG A 42 1.77 6.68 10.60
N SER A 43 1.48 6.78 9.31
CA SER A 43 2.03 5.94 8.26
C SER A 43 2.36 6.80 7.04
N PHE A 44 3.45 6.45 6.36
CA PHE A 44 3.90 7.13 5.14
C PHE A 44 4.18 6.09 4.07
N ALA A 45 3.54 6.23 2.91
CA ALA A 45 3.94 5.52 1.69
C ALA A 45 5.13 6.24 1.05
N GLN A 46 6.17 5.49 0.72
CA GLN A 46 7.44 6.01 0.18
C GLN A 46 7.74 5.45 -1.22
N GLY A 47 7.19 4.28 -1.56
CA GLY A 47 7.34 3.68 -2.89
C GLY A 47 6.11 2.87 -3.32
N VAL A 48 5.89 2.80 -4.63
CA VAL A 48 4.77 2.06 -5.25
C VAL A 48 5.26 1.32 -6.50
N SER A 49 4.79 0.09 -6.72
CA SER A 49 5.06 -0.68 -7.95
C SER A 49 4.38 -0.04 -9.16
N ALA A 50 4.81 -0.40 -10.38
CA ALA A 50 4.31 0.24 -11.61
C ALA A 50 2.81 0.02 -11.84
N ASP A 51 2.28 -1.10 -11.36
CA ASP A 51 0.86 -1.47 -11.41
C ASP A 51 0.05 -1.00 -10.20
N GLY A 52 0.69 -0.36 -9.20
CA GLY A 52 0.05 0.07 -7.97
C GLY A 52 -0.34 -1.06 -6.99
N SER A 53 0.01 -2.31 -7.27
CA SER A 53 -0.42 -3.46 -6.45
C SER A 53 0.38 -3.62 -5.15
N VAL A 54 1.59 -3.05 -5.10
CA VAL A 54 2.48 -3.07 -3.94
C VAL A 54 2.84 -1.65 -3.55
N VAL A 55 2.60 -1.32 -2.28
CA VAL A 55 3.02 -0.05 -1.68
C VAL A 55 3.93 -0.33 -0.49
N VAL A 56 5.01 0.42 -0.34
CA VAL A 56 5.96 0.27 0.75
C VAL A 56 6.19 1.59 1.46
N GLY A 57 6.63 1.51 2.71
CA GLY A 57 6.95 2.69 3.49
C GLY A 57 7.24 2.37 4.94
N GLU A 58 6.85 3.27 5.84
CA GLU A 58 7.00 3.08 7.28
C GLU A 58 5.73 3.45 8.04
N SER A 59 5.44 2.71 9.10
CA SER A 59 4.33 2.97 10.01
C SER A 59 4.85 2.98 11.44
N SER A 60 4.46 3.97 12.23
CA SER A 60 4.84 4.06 13.64
C SER A 60 3.62 4.12 14.54
N SER A 61 3.80 3.65 15.77
CA SER A 61 2.80 3.72 16.82
C SER A 61 3.23 4.67 17.92
N VAL A 62 2.29 5.11 18.76
CA VAL A 62 2.59 6.00 19.90
C VAL A 62 3.68 5.40 20.81
N ASN A 63 3.68 4.08 20.96
CA ASN A 63 4.56 3.34 21.88
C ASN A 63 5.71 2.60 21.18
N SER A 64 5.81 2.66 19.85
CA SER A 64 6.80 1.87 19.09
C SER A 64 7.46 2.71 18.00
N PRO A 65 8.77 2.52 17.73
CA PRO A 65 9.42 3.18 16.61
C PRO A 65 8.78 2.79 15.26
N ALA A 66 9.17 3.50 14.20
CA ALA A 66 8.67 3.22 12.86
C ALA A 66 9.16 1.85 12.37
N GLU A 67 8.25 1.07 11.79
CA GLU A 67 8.54 -0.20 11.16
C GLU A 67 8.23 -0.12 9.66
N ALA A 68 9.13 -0.67 8.85
CA ALA A 68 8.95 -0.83 7.42
C ALA A 68 7.76 -1.74 7.14
N PHE A 69 6.91 -1.38 6.18
CA PHE A 69 5.79 -2.21 5.79
C PHE A 69 5.77 -2.48 4.29
N ARG A 70 5.10 -3.58 3.92
CA ARG A 70 4.58 -3.85 2.58
C ARG A 70 3.06 -3.93 2.66
N TRP A 71 2.38 -3.19 1.79
CA TRP A 71 0.93 -3.24 1.64
C TRP A 71 0.55 -3.89 0.32
N THR A 72 -0.48 -4.74 0.35
CA THR A 72 -1.22 -5.19 -0.83
C THR A 72 -2.70 -5.17 -0.53
N GLN A 73 -3.54 -5.19 -1.57
CA GLN A 73 -4.98 -5.27 -1.40
C GLN A 73 -5.42 -6.53 -0.64
N GLN A 74 -4.72 -7.65 -0.84
CA GLN A 74 -5.06 -8.94 -0.27
C GLN A 74 -4.70 -9.04 1.21
N THR A 75 -3.55 -8.49 1.61
CA THR A 75 -3.00 -8.66 2.96
C THR A 75 -3.17 -7.43 3.85
N GLY A 76 -3.50 -6.28 3.28
CA GLY A 76 -3.31 -5.00 3.96
C GLY A 76 -1.82 -4.76 4.26
N MET A 77 -1.56 -3.93 5.28
CA MET A 77 -0.20 -3.62 5.76
C MET A 77 0.39 -4.80 6.54
N VAL A 78 1.55 -5.27 6.08
CA VAL A 78 2.36 -6.30 6.73
C VAL A 78 3.72 -5.71 7.08
N GLY A 79 4.16 -5.88 8.33
CA GLY A 79 5.47 -5.45 8.79
C GLY A 79 6.58 -6.28 8.16
N LEU A 80 7.66 -5.62 7.75
CA LEU A 80 8.87 -6.26 7.22
C LEU A 80 9.91 -6.51 8.32
N GLY A 81 9.62 -6.07 9.55
CA GLY A 81 10.53 -6.18 10.68
C GLY A 81 11.68 -5.18 10.63
N ASP A 82 12.70 -5.46 11.44
CA ASP A 82 13.97 -4.72 11.51
C ASP A 82 15.12 -5.71 11.63
N LEU A 83 16.35 -5.24 11.37
CA LEU A 83 17.54 -6.03 11.64
C LEU A 83 17.81 -6.13 13.14
N SER A 84 18.21 -7.32 13.58
CA SER A 84 18.56 -7.59 14.97
C SER A 84 19.76 -6.74 15.42
N GLY A 85 19.70 -6.20 16.65
CA GLY A 85 20.81 -5.47 17.28
C GLY A 85 20.61 -3.96 17.45
N GLY A 86 19.41 -3.43 17.16
CA GLY A 86 19.08 -2.01 17.30
C GLY A 86 17.76 -1.72 18.03
N ARG A 87 17.37 -0.44 18.03
CA ARG A 87 15.98 -0.05 18.31
C ARG A 87 15.19 -0.50 17.10
N PHE A 88 14.28 -1.46 17.27
CA PHE A 88 13.39 -1.99 16.22
C PHE A 88 12.78 -0.84 15.40
N SER A 89 13.48 -0.40 14.35
CA SER A 89 13.23 0.84 13.63
C SER A 89 13.75 0.76 12.20
N SER A 90 12.81 0.70 11.28
CA SER A 90 13.05 0.45 9.88
C SER A 90 12.14 1.29 8.99
N GLY A 91 12.56 1.50 7.73
CA GLY A 91 11.72 2.16 6.73
C GLY A 91 12.04 1.70 5.32
N ALA A 92 11.04 1.21 4.60
CA ALA A 92 11.19 0.82 3.21
C ALA A 92 11.19 2.07 2.32
N GLN A 93 12.25 2.24 1.52
CA GLN A 93 12.50 3.44 0.72
C GLN A 93 12.02 3.30 -0.73
N GLY A 94 11.87 2.07 -1.23
CA GLY A 94 11.49 1.84 -2.62
C GLY A 94 11.13 0.39 -2.89
N VAL A 95 10.44 0.18 -4.01
CA VAL A 95 10.01 -1.12 -4.50
C VAL A 95 10.26 -1.19 -6.02
N SER A 96 10.61 -2.36 -6.53
CA SER A 96 10.77 -2.60 -7.97
C SER A 96 9.43 -2.47 -8.71
N ALA A 97 9.50 -2.26 -10.03
CA ALA A 97 8.31 -2.08 -10.86
C ALA A 97 7.34 -3.26 -10.81
N ASP A 98 7.87 -4.48 -10.69
CA ASP A 98 7.12 -5.74 -10.54
C ASP A 98 6.71 -6.06 -9.08
N GLY A 99 7.06 -5.20 -8.12
CA GLY A 99 6.68 -5.38 -6.72
C GLY A 99 7.48 -6.44 -5.94
N SER A 100 8.50 -7.06 -6.55
CA SER A 100 9.19 -8.23 -5.99
C SER A 100 10.38 -7.89 -5.09
N VAL A 101 11.04 -6.74 -5.31
CA VAL A 101 12.21 -6.30 -4.55
C VAL A 101 11.87 -5.03 -3.77
N ILE A 102 12.21 -5.02 -2.48
CA ILE A 102 12.03 -3.87 -1.58
C ILE A 102 13.39 -3.49 -1.00
N VAL A 103 13.73 -2.21 -1.07
CA VAL A 103 14.94 -1.66 -0.43
C VAL A 103 14.57 -0.90 0.84
N SER A 104 15.32 -1.12 1.92
CA SER A 104 14.99 -0.63 3.25
C SER A 104 16.22 -0.08 3.97
N ARG A 105 15.98 0.83 4.91
CA ARG A 105 16.97 1.30 5.88
C ARG A 105 16.59 0.87 7.30
N TRP A 106 17.59 0.76 8.16
CA TRP A 106 17.48 0.27 9.54
C TRP A 106 18.30 1.18 10.46
N LYS A 107 17.90 1.34 11.73
CA LYS A 107 18.67 2.13 12.70
C LYS A 107 19.29 1.23 13.79
N SER A 108 20.56 0.91 13.63
CA SER A 108 21.35 0.21 14.67
C SER A 108 21.70 1.15 15.83
N LEU A 109 21.69 0.62 17.06
CA LEU A 109 22.09 1.36 18.27
C LEU A 109 23.61 1.58 18.35
N ASN A 110 24.39 0.88 17.54
CA ASN A 110 25.84 0.78 17.71
C ASN A 110 26.64 1.66 16.75
N ASN A 111 25.99 2.55 15.99
CA ASN A 111 26.62 3.33 14.91
C ASN A 111 27.35 2.47 13.85
N GLN A 112 27.10 1.16 13.81
CA GLN A 112 27.62 0.26 12.79
C GLN A 112 26.56 0.17 11.69
N SER A 113 26.81 0.89 10.59
CA SER A 113 26.22 0.56 9.30
C SER A 113 26.85 -0.76 8.86
N ILE A 114 26.03 -1.80 8.69
CA ILE A 114 26.42 -2.96 7.89
C ILE A 114 26.53 -2.58 6.41
#